data_AF-A0A653DWV6-F1
#
_entry.id   AF-A0A653DWV6-F1
#
_cell.length_a   1.000
_cell.length_b   1.000
_cell.length_c   1.000
_cell.angle_alpha   90.00
_cell.angle_beta   90.00
_cell.angle_gamma   90.00
#
_symmetry.space_group_name_H-M   'P 1'
#
loop_
_entity.id
_entity.type
_entity.pdbx_description
1 polymer ?
#
loop_
_entity_poly.entity_id
_entity_poly.type
_entity_poly.pdbx_seq_one_letter_code
_entity_poly.pdbx_strand_id
1 'polypeptide(L)'
;MTPILLPCFLLAVAASFADVVLAAKPNRQPPPTSDAETSDQCPEPNGFFADAEQCDKYYECVNGKITEKLCPDGMVFNDYSSEYEKCDLPFNIDCKSRPKLQEPQPSEHCPRKHGYFAHEEKNICDKFYYCVDGKYNMITCPNGLVYNENAGICSWPDEAKRKGCTSEEVFQFDCPKVDEATGLTHPRYADPEDCQYFYVCINGNIPRRNGCKLGQVFDDVSKQCNWARHVPECADWYKGRLTPDQLAELENPPTPKPKGTKVSKRKHRPQPVVVVEE
;
A
#
# COMPACT_ATOMS: atom_id res chain seq x y z
N MET A 1 -6.81 73.56 35.18
CA MET A 1 -5.92 73.53 36.35
C MET A 1 -5.07 72.27 36.25
N THR A 2 -3.81 72.40 35.85
CA THR A 2 -2.75 71.44 36.22
C THR A 2 -2.40 71.67 37.72
N PRO A 3 -1.55 70.91 38.45
CA PRO A 3 -0.48 69.98 37.99
C PRO A 3 -0.13 68.80 38.99
N ILE A 4 1.05 68.15 38.78
CA ILE A 4 2.01 67.52 39.76
C ILE A 4 1.66 66.12 40.32
N LEU A 5 2.28 64.99 39.92
CA LEU A 5 3.67 64.45 40.04
C LEU A 5 3.93 63.54 41.27
N LEU A 6 4.09 62.22 40.99
CA LEU A 6 5.07 61.22 41.50
C LEU A 6 5.09 60.86 43.01
N PRO A 7 5.79 59.77 43.47
CA PRO A 7 6.38 58.60 42.78
C PRO A 7 6.15 57.23 43.49
N CYS A 8 6.50 56.10 42.86
CA CYS A 8 6.85 54.87 43.60
C CYS A 8 7.91 54.01 42.88
N PHE A 9 9.10 54.04 43.49
CA PHE A 9 10.09 52.97 43.69
C PHE A 9 10.51 52.03 42.55
N LEU A 10 11.72 52.31 42.07
CA LEU A 10 12.90 51.41 42.01
C LEU A 10 12.68 49.94 42.41
N LEU A 11 12.97 49.04 41.47
CA LEU A 11 13.80 47.86 41.71
C LEU A 11 14.51 47.50 40.39
N ALA A 12 15.79 47.86 40.30
CA ALA A 12 16.68 47.42 39.23
C ALA A 12 17.19 46.01 39.56
N VAL A 13 16.87 45.03 38.72
CA VAL A 13 17.52 43.72 38.72
C VAL A 13 18.48 43.70 37.54
N ALA A 14 19.78 43.77 37.84
CA ALA A 14 20.83 43.58 36.86
C ALA A 14 20.93 42.09 36.51
N ALA A 15 20.59 41.73 35.27
CA ALA A 15 20.89 40.42 34.71
C ALA A 15 22.09 40.56 33.76
N SER A 16 23.23 40.05 34.22
CA SER A 16 24.41 39.81 33.40
C SER A 16 24.11 38.65 32.46
N PHE A 17 24.13 38.90 31.15
CA PHE A 17 24.13 37.84 30.14
C PHE A 17 25.47 37.87 29.40
N ALA A 18 26.18 36.75 29.55
CA ALA A 18 27.47 36.48 28.96
C ALA A 18 27.43 36.50 27.42
N ASP A 19 28.54 36.95 26.83
CA ASP A 19 28.81 36.96 25.40
C ASP A 19 28.68 35.56 24.78
N VAL A 20 27.74 35.40 23.85
CA VAL A 20 27.68 34.24 22.96
C VAL A 20 28.65 34.47 21.82
N VAL A 21 29.81 33.82 21.90
CA VAL A 21 30.79 33.73 20.81
C VAL A 21 30.15 32.95 19.65
N LEU A 22 29.87 33.64 18.54
CA LEU A 22 29.49 33.04 17.26
C LEU A 22 30.66 32.24 16.69
N ALA A 23 30.61 30.92 16.82
CA ALA A 23 31.49 30.01 16.10
C ALA A 23 31.18 30.07 14.59
N ALA A 24 32.14 30.54 13.80
CA ALA A 24 32.09 30.51 12.34
C ALA A 24 32.01 29.05 11.86
N LYS A 25 30.97 28.73 11.06
CA LYS A 25 30.80 27.41 10.44
C LYS A 25 31.90 27.19 9.37
N PRO A 26 32.50 26.00 9.26
CA PRO A 26 33.47 25.71 8.22
C PRO A 26 32.80 25.72 6.84
N ASN A 27 33.43 26.45 5.92
CA ASN A 27 33.05 26.61 4.52
C ASN A 27 33.11 25.24 3.80
N ARG A 28 31.97 24.56 3.64
CA ARG A 28 31.87 23.40 2.74
C ARG A 28 31.78 23.93 1.33
N GLN A 29 32.85 23.73 0.56
CA GLN A 29 32.78 23.80 -0.89
C GLN A 29 31.67 22.85 -1.37
N PRO A 30 30.84 23.26 -2.35
CA PRO A 30 29.93 22.33 -3.00
C PRO A 30 30.76 21.17 -3.57
N PRO A 31 30.26 19.92 -3.51
CA PRO A 31 30.92 18.81 -4.19
C PRO A 31 31.13 19.21 -5.66
N PRO A 32 32.28 18.82 -6.26
CA PRO A 32 32.50 19.10 -7.67
C PRO A 32 31.31 18.53 -8.44
N THR A 33 30.65 19.41 -9.18
CA THR A 33 29.72 19.02 -10.24
C THR A 33 30.56 18.23 -11.25
N SER A 34 30.66 16.91 -11.05
CA SER A 34 30.98 16.04 -12.15
C SER A 34 29.77 16.10 -13.05
N ASP A 35 29.93 16.82 -14.16
CA ASP A 35 29.06 16.67 -15.31
C ASP A 35 28.75 15.18 -15.49
N ALA A 36 27.47 14.86 -15.59
CA ALA A 36 27.01 13.52 -15.96
C ALA A 36 27.41 13.28 -17.43
N GLU A 37 28.71 13.15 -17.67
CA GLU A 37 29.22 12.58 -18.90
C GLU A 37 28.76 11.12 -18.89
N THR A 38 27.99 10.77 -19.90
CA THR A 38 27.75 9.39 -20.33
C THR A 38 29.10 8.69 -20.37
N SER A 39 29.39 7.88 -19.36
CA SER A 39 30.62 7.09 -19.34
C SER A 39 30.58 6.16 -20.55
N ASP A 40 31.44 6.42 -21.55
CA ASP A 40 31.65 5.54 -22.71
C ASP A 40 32.25 4.17 -22.30
N GLN A 41 32.41 3.91 -21.01
CA GLN A 41 33.04 2.72 -20.44
C GLN A 41 32.11 2.02 -19.45
N CYS A 42 32.09 0.69 -19.55
CA CYS A 42 31.40 -0.18 -18.62
C CYS A 42 32.01 -0.11 -17.21
N PRO A 43 31.19 -0.06 -16.14
CA PRO A 43 31.70 -0.19 -14.76
C PRO A 43 32.46 -1.50 -14.53
N GLU A 44 31.95 -2.61 -15.09
CA GLU A 44 32.62 -3.92 -15.11
C GLU A 44 32.57 -4.53 -16.51
N PRO A 45 33.51 -5.42 -16.89
CA PRO A 45 33.55 -6.00 -18.23
C PRO A 45 32.25 -6.71 -18.63
N ASN A 46 31.54 -7.31 -17.67
CA ASN A 46 30.28 -8.02 -17.91
C ASN A 46 29.24 -7.61 -16.87
N GLY A 47 27.99 -7.44 -17.31
CA GLY A 47 26.84 -7.20 -16.43
C GLY A 47 25.84 -6.19 -16.98
N PHE A 48 24.87 -5.83 -16.14
CA PHE A 48 23.81 -4.88 -16.46
C PHE A 48 23.88 -3.67 -15.52
N PHE A 49 23.85 -2.47 -16.08
CA PHE A 49 24.06 -1.21 -15.34
C PHE A 49 22.99 -0.18 -15.67
N ALA A 50 22.47 0.51 -14.65
CA ALA A 50 21.47 1.55 -14.83
C ALA A 50 22.02 2.75 -15.61
N ASP A 51 21.13 3.43 -16.33
CA ASP A 51 21.40 4.77 -16.83
C ASP A 51 21.35 5.82 -15.70
N ALA A 52 22.16 6.87 -15.83
CA ALA A 52 22.30 7.90 -14.81
C ALA A 52 21.08 8.83 -14.72
N GLU A 53 20.29 8.98 -15.79
CA GLU A 53 19.20 9.95 -15.86
C GLU A 53 17.83 9.30 -16.14
N GLN A 54 17.81 8.14 -16.79
CA GLN A 54 16.61 7.47 -17.27
C GLN A 54 16.37 6.14 -16.52
N CYS A 55 15.25 6.03 -15.80
CA CYS A 55 14.99 4.88 -14.92
C CYS A 55 14.73 3.56 -15.68
N ASP A 56 14.24 3.66 -16.90
CA ASP A 56 13.92 2.49 -17.73
C ASP A 56 15.00 2.19 -18.77
N LYS A 57 16.11 2.93 -18.77
CA LYS A 57 17.29 2.66 -19.60
C LYS A 57 18.38 1.98 -18.80
N TYR A 58 19.05 1.03 -19.43
CA TYR A 58 20.19 0.33 -18.87
C TYR A 58 21.17 -0.10 -19.96
N TYR A 59 22.35 -0.52 -19.55
CA TYR A 59 23.44 -0.94 -20.39
C TYR A 59 23.78 -2.39 -20.11
N GLU A 60 23.82 -3.22 -21.15
CA GLU A 60 24.45 -4.52 -21.10
C GLU A 60 25.92 -4.38 -21.52
N CYS A 61 26.80 -4.80 -20.64
CA CYS A 61 28.23 -4.85 -20.86
C CYS A 61 28.65 -6.29 -21.14
N VAL A 62 29.35 -6.49 -22.25
CA VAL A 62 29.98 -7.78 -22.60
C VAL A 62 31.39 -7.53 -23.06
N ASN A 63 32.38 -8.06 -22.32
CA ASN A 63 33.81 -7.80 -22.52
C ASN A 63 34.15 -6.30 -22.65
N GLY A 64 33.51 -5.46 -21.83
CA GLY A 64 33.69 -4.00 -21.83
C GLY A 64 32.98 -3.27 -22.96
N LYS A 65 32.25 -3.97 -23.84
CA LYS A 65 31.44 -3.35 -24.89
C LYS A 65 30.03 -3.07 -24.39
N ILE A 66 29.62 -1.81 -24.47
CA ILE A 66 28.28 -1.34 -24.09
C ILE A 66 27.26 -1.63 -25.18
N THR A 67 26.10 -2.14 -24.78
CA THR A 67 24.87 -2.18 -25.58
C THR A 67 23.78 -1.48 -24.80
N GLU A 68 23.20 -0.42 -25.36
CA GLU A 68 22.07 0.27 -24.75
C GLU A 68 20.79 -0.56 -24.88
N LYS A 69 20.01 -0.63 -23.82
CA LYS A 69 18.72 -1.32 -23.76
C LYS A 69 17.69 -0.50 -22.99
N LEU A 70 16.42 -0.80 -23.26
CA LEU A 70 15.27 -0.24 -22.55
C LEU A 70 14.48 -1.38 -21.93
N CYS A 71 13.96 -1.15 -20.72
CA CYS A 71 12.93 -2.00 -20.15
C CYS A 71 11.64 -1.93 -20.98
N PRO A 72 10.79 -2.97 -20.94
CA PRO A 72 9.45 -2.90 -21.53
C PRO A 72 8.68 -1.66 -21.06
N ASP A 73 7.91 -1.03 -21.94
CA ASP A 73 7.21 0.23 -21.66
C ASP A 73 6.31 0.10 -20.42
N GLY A 74 6.57 0.92 -19.40
CA GLY A 74 5.89 0.90 -18.10
C GLY A 74 6.62 0.13 -16.99
N MET A 75 7.79 -0.44 -17.28
CA MET A 75 8.72 -1.01 -16.30
C MET A 75 10.00 -0.19 -16.22
N VAL A 76 10.74 -0.35 -15.13
CA VAL A 76 12.01 0.35 -14.86
C VAL A 76 13.10 -0.65 -14.51
N PHE A 77 14.36 -0.29 -14.77
CA PHE A 77 15.49 -1.16 -14.53
C PHE A 77 15.77 -1.32 -13.03
N ASN A 78 15.86 -2.57 -12.59
CA ASN A 78 16.24 -2.93 -11.23
C ASN A 78 17.76 -3.14 -11.18
N ASP A 79 18.45 -2.26 -10.46
CA ASP A 79 19.90 -2.19 -10.35
C ASP A 79 20.47 -2.84 -9.07
N TYR A 80 19.67 -3.61 -8.34
CA TYR A 80 20.15 -4.30 -7.13
C TYR A 80 21.16 -5.43 -7.40
N SER A 81 21.23 -5.93 -8.64
CA SER A 81 22.23 -6.91 -9.08
C SER A 81 22.62 -6.64 -10.52
N SER A 82 23.92 -6.56 -10.80
CA SER A 82 24.46 -6.43 -12.15
C SER A 82 24.57 -7.76 -12.90
N GLU A 83 24.24 -8.90 -12.26
CA GLU A 83 24.38 -10.24 -12.87
C GLU A 83 23.18 -10.61 -13.77
N TYR A 84 22.01 -10.03 -13.52
CA TYR A 84 20.76 -10.41 -14.18
C TYR A 84 20.06 -9.19 -14.80
N GLU A 85 19.63 -9.34 -16.05
CA GLU A 85 18.76 -8.37 -16.71
C GLU A 85 17.37 -8.39 -16.05
N LYS A 86 17.06 -7.39 -15.23
CA LYS A 86 15.78 -7.31 -14.53
C LYS A 86 15.10 -5.96 -14.67
N CYS A 87 13.86 -6.00 -15.12
CA CYS A 87 12.95 -4.87 -15.07
C CYS A 87 11.87 -5.16 -14.03
N ASP A 88 11.53 -4.15 -13.24
CA ASP A 88 10.48 -4.21 -12.22
C ASP A 88 9.50 -3.06 -12.41
N LEU A 89 8.39 -3.11 -11.69
CA LEU A 89 7.40 -2.03 -11.72
C LEU A 89 7.92 -0.79 -10.99
N PRO A 90 7.55 0.44 -11.43
CA PRO A 90 8.09 1.68 -10.87
C PRO A 90 7.91 1.85 -9.36
N PHE A 91 6.89 1.23 -8.76
CA PHE A 91 6.64 1.30 -7.32
C PHE A 91 7.61 0.43 -6.48
N ASN A 92 8.38 -0.47 -7.09
CA ASN A 92 9.37 -1.30 -6.41
C ASN A 92 10.78 -0.71 -6.43
N ILE A 93 11.04 0.32 -7.27
CA ILE A 93 12.37 0.87 -7.54
C ILE A 93 12.36 2.38 -7.32
N ASP A 94 13.33 2.92 -6.58
CA ASP A 94 13.42 4.37 -6.37
C ASP A 94 14.06 5.07 -7.58
N CYS A 95 13.23 5.61 -8.45
CA CYS A 95 13.66 6.35 -9.65
C CYS A 95 13.98 7.84 -9.40
N LYS A 96 14.01 8.33 -8.15
CA LYS A 96 14.16 9.79 -7.89
C LYS A 96 15.45 10.40 -8.45
N SER A 97 16.54 9.64 -8.49
CA SER A 97 17.82 10.09 -9.04
C SER A 97 17.87 10.07 -10.57
N ARG A 98 17.03 9.23 -11.20
CA ARG A 98 16.98 9.00 -12.65
C ARG A 98 15.53 9.05 -13.16
N PRO A 99 14.85 10.20 -13.09
CA PRO A 99 13.39 10.27 -13.26
C PRO A 99 12.91 10.16 -14.70
N LYS A 100 13.80 10.23 -15.71
CA LYS A 100 13.39 10.16 -17.11
C LYS A 100 12.89 8.76 -17.44
N LEU A 101 11.96 8.67 -18.39
CA LEU A 101 11.41 7.42 -18.89
C LEU A 101 11.31 7.51 -20.42
N GLN A 102 11.21 6.37 -21.09
CA GLN A 102 10.91 6.32 -22.52
C GLN A 102 9.53 6.92 -22.80
N GLU A 103 9.29 7.30 -24.07
CA GLU A 103 7.98 7.76 -24.51
C GLU A 103 6.91 6.66 -24.28
N PRO A 104 5.77 6.99 -23.67
CA PRO A 104 4.73 6.01 -23.38
C PRO A 104 4.11 5.45 -24.67
N GLN A 105 3.75 4.17 -24.64
CA GLN A 105 3.01 3.52 -25.73
C GLN A 105 1.59 3.17 -25.24
N PRO A 106 0.66 4.14 -25.25
CA PRO A 106 -0.66 3.95 -24.69
C PRO A 106 -1.51 3.00 -25.53
N SER A 107 -2.44 2.33 -24.86
CA SER A 107 -3.48 1.48 -25.42
C SER A 107 -4.77 1.65 -24.60
N GLU A 108 -5.84 0.93 -24.96
CA GLU A 108 -7.12 1.00 -24.25
C GLU A 108 -6.92 0.70 -22.75
N HIS A 109 -7.30 1.64 -21.88
CA HIS A 109 -7.15 1.57 -20.42
C HIS A 109 -5.72 1.47 -19.86
N CYS A 110 -4.71 1.49 -20.74
CA CYS A 110 -3.31 1.29 -20.40
C CYS A 110 -2.49 2.50 -20.88
N PRO A 111 -2.20 3.48 -19.99
CA PRO A 111 -1.28 4.59 -20.30
C PRO A 111 0.11 4.13 -20.77
N ARG A 112 0.56 2.95 -20.33
CA ARG A 112 1.79 2.26 -20.76
C ARG A 112 1.47 0.79 -21.02
N LYS A 113 2.30 0.08 -21.77
CA LYS A 113 2.08 -1.36 -22.08
C LYS A 113 2.04 -2.26 -20.86
N HIS A 114 2.82 -1.95 -19.82
CA HIS A 114 2.88 -2.71 -18.58
C HIS A 114 2.60 -1.82 -17.38
N GLY A 115 1.90 -2.36 -16.38
CA GLY A 115 1.74 -1.68 -15.10
C GLY A 115 0.34 -1.81 -14.51
N TYR A 116 0.11 -1.05 -13.44
CA TYR A 116 -1.17 -0.93 -12.78
C TYR A 116 -1.64 0.52 -12.86
N PHE A 117 -2.85 0.75 -13.35
CA PHE A 117 -3.35 2.09 -13.64
C PHE A 117 -4.73 2.29 -13.04
N ALA A 118 -4.97 3.46 -12.47
CA ALA A 118 -6.27 3.81 -11.93
C ALA A 118 -7.33 3.86 -13.04
N HIS A 119 -8.59 3.67 -12.67
CA HIS A 119 -9.72 3.92 -13.56
C HIS A 119 -9.71 5.37 -14.09
N GLU A 120 -10.10 5.58 -15.35
CA GLU A 120 -10.08 6.90 -16.00
C GLU A 120 -11.03 7.88 -15.32
N GLU A 121 -12.21 7.39 -14.95
CA GLU A 121 -13.18 8.12 -14.16
C GLU A 121 -12.69 8.31 -12.72
N LYS A 122 -12.56 9.57 -12.30
CA LYS A 122 -12.00 9.94 -10.98
C LYS A 122 -12.86 9.50 -9.79
N ASN A 123 -14.17 9.37 -9.99
CA ASN A 123 -15.13 8.88 -9.00
C ASN A 123 -15.08 7.36 -8.83
N ILE A 124 -14.39 6.63 -9.72
CA ILE A 124 -14.20 5.19 -9.59
C ILE A 124 -12.89 4.95 -8.82
N CYS A 125 -13.04 4.83 -7.50
CA CYS A 125 -11.95 4.73 -6.55
C CYS A 125 -11.45 3.29 -6.34
N ASP A 126 -12.34 2.32 -6.53
CA ASP A 126 -12.15 0.91 -6.18
C ASP A 126 -11.71 0.03 -7.36
N LYS A 127 -11.55 0.59 -8.57
CA LYS A 127 -11.16 -0.18 -9.76
C LYS A 127 -9.86 0.34 -10.35
N PHE A 128 -9.10 -0.59 -10.90
CA PHE A 128 -7.84 -0.33 -11.58
C PHE A 128 -7.60 -1.38 -12.66
N TYR A 129 -6.71 -1.07 -13.58
CA TYR A 129 -6.31 -1.94 -14.68
C TYR A 129 -4.95 -2.54 -14.41
N TYR A 130 -4.81 -3.84 -14.66
CA TYR A 130 -3.53 -4.52 -14.76
C TYR A 130 -3.22 -4.76 -16.23
N CYS A 131 -2.15 -4.12 -16.71
CA CYS A 131 -1.75 -4.12 -18.12
C CYS A 131 -0.53 -5.00 -18.35
N VAL A 132 -0.61 -5.84 -19.39
CA VAL A 132 0.49 -6.64 -19.92
C VAL A 132 0.46 -6.55 -21.44
N ASP A 133 1.53 -6.07 -22.06
CA ASP A 133 1.64 -5.84 -23.51
C ASP A 133 0.47 -5.00 -24.08
N GLY A 134 -0.01 -4.02 -23.31
CA GLY A 134 -1.13 -3.15 -23.68
C GLY A 134 -2.51 -3.81 -23.62
N LYS A 135 -2.62 -5.03 -23.07
CA LYS A 135 -3.89 -5.68 -22.77
C LYS A 135 -4.19 -5.54 -21.28
N TYR A 136 -5.41 -5.12 -20.95
CA TYR A 136 -5.81 -4.89 -19.56
C TYR A 136 -6.70 -6.01 -19.01
N ASN A 137 -6.62 -6.19 -17.68
CA ASN A 137 -7.67 -6.78 -16.88
C ASN A 137 -8.13 -5.73 -15.87
N MET A 138 -9.45 -5.50 -15.77
CA MET A 138 -10.02 -4.64 -14.73
C MET A 138 -10.14 -5.42 -13.43
N ILE A 139 -9.58 -4.89 -12.35
CA ILE A 139 -9.59 -5.48 -11.01
C ILE A 139 -10.37 -4.54 -10.07
N THR A 140 -11.25 -5.11 -9.26
CA THR A 140 -11.97 -4.39 -8.20
C THR A 140 -11.29 -4.68 -6.87
N CYS A 141 -10.97 -3.63 -6.12
CA CYS A 141 -10.44 -3.71 -4.77
C CYS A 141 -11.44 -4.37 -3.82
N PRO A 142 -10.97 -5.05 -2.75
CA PRO A 142 -11.85 -5.50 -1.69
C PRO A 142 -12.69 -4.36 -1.11
N ASN A 143 -13.89 -4.69 -0.63
CA ASN A 143 -14.82 -3.69 -0.07
C ASN A 143 -14.14 -2.83 1.00
N GLY A 144 -14.31 -1.51 0.90
CA GLY A 144 -13.70 -0.56 1.84
C GLY A 144 -12.31 -0.07 1.45
N LEU A 145 -11.70 -0.62 0.39
CA LEU A 145 -10.38 -0.20 -0.10
C LEU A 145 -10.49 0.52 -1.44
N VAL A 146 -9.49 1.36 -1.71
CA VAL A 146 -9.33 2.09 -2.97
C VAL A 146 -7.97 1.79 -3.58
N TYR A 147 -7.85 1.95 -4.88
CA TYR A 147 -6.56 1.76 -5.56
C TYR A 147 -5.58 2.89 -5.20
N ASN A 148 -4.40 2.49 -4.72
CA ASN A 148 -3.29 3.38 -4.40
C ASN A 148 -2.27 3.37 -5.53
N GLU A 149 -2.32 4.41 -6.37
CA GLU A 149 -1.45 4.57 -7.54
C GLU A 149 0.05 4.59 -7.19
N ASN A 150 0.41 5.09 -6.00
CA ASN A 150 1.81 5.19 -5.58
C ASN A 150 2.39 3.84 -5.13
N ALA A 151 1.55 2.98 -4.56
CA ALA A 151 1.96 1.68 -4.02
C ALA A 151 1.61 0.50 -4.94
N GLY A 152 0.77 0.71 -5.95
CA GLY A 152 0.32 -0.34 -6.88
C GLY A 152 -0.58 -1.40 -6.21
N ILE A 153 -1.25 -1.04 -5.10
CA ILE A 153 -2.07 -1.96 -4.29
C ILE A 153 -3.39 -1.31 -3.88
N CYS A 154 -4.34 -2.10 -3.40
CA CYS A 154 -5.53 -1.58 -2.72
C CYS A 154 -5.17 -1.22 -1.27
N SER A 155 -5.43 0.01 -0.85
CA SER A 155 -5.23 0.46 0.53
C SER A 155 -6.44 1.23 1.03
N TRP A 156 -6.44 1.61 2.31
CA TRP A 156 -7.49 2.46 2.85
C TRP A 156 -7.49 3.84 2.16
N PRO A 157 -8.66 4.49 2.00
CA PRO A 157 -8.76 5.81 1.37
C PRO A 157 -7.80 6.86 1.97
N ASP A 158 -7.67 6.89 3.30
CA ASP A 158 -6.80 7.81 4.03
C ASP A 158 -5.30 7.55 3.81
N GLU A 159 -4.93 6.31 3.47
CA GLU A 159 -3.56 5.91 3.13
C GLU A 159 -3.24 6.14 1.66
N ALA A 160 -4.21 5.89 0.77
CA ALA A 160 -4.06 6.07 -0.67
C ALA A 160 -3.86 7.55 -1.05
N LYS A 161 -4.47 8.47 -0.28
CA LYS A 161 -4.40 9.93 -0.50
C LYS A 161 -4.73 10.33 -1.94
N ARG A 162 -5.58 9.54 -2.60
CA ARG A 162 -6.07 9.81 -3.95
C ARG A 162 -7.11 10.92 -3.88
N LYS A 163 -6.90 11.99 -4.65
CA LYS A 163 -7.80 13.15 -4.67
C LYS A 163 -9.18 12.74 -5.19
N GLY A 164 -10.25 13.03 -4.45
CA GLY A 164 -11.62 12.65 -4.80
C GLY A 164 -12.00 11.23 -4.38
N CYS A 165 -11.16 10.59 -3.57
CA CYS A 165 -11.38 9.27 -2.99
C CYS A 165 -11.05 9.29 -1.50
N THR A 166 -11.43 10.33 -0.75
CA THR A 166 -11.29 10.29 0.72
C THR A 166 -12.28 9.29 1.33
N SER A 167 -12.05 8.90 2.59
CA SER A 167 -12.95 7.97 3.27
C SER A 167 -14.39 8.48 3.30
N GLU A 168 -14.59 9.76 3.59
CA GLU A 168 -15.90 10.41 3.68
C GLU A 168 -16.58 10.48 2.31
N GLU A 169 -15.82 10.75 1.23
CA GLU A 169 -16.34 10.80 -0.14
C GLU A 169 -16.76 9.41 -0.65
N VAL A 170 -15.94 8.40 -0.38
CA VAL A 170 -16.16 7.01 -0.83
C VAL A 170 -17.31 6.37 -0.06
N PHE A 171 -17.41 6.61 1.24
CA PHE A 171 -18.41 5.97 2.10
C PHE A 171 -19.68 6.79 2.30
N GLN A 172 -19.65 8.09 1.99
CA GLN A 172 -20.76 9.03 2.25
C GLN A 172 -21.22 8.95 3.72
N PHE A 173 -20.27 8.74 4.62
CA PHE A 173 -20.49 8.55 6.05
C PHE A 173 -19.55 9.47 6.82
N ASP A 174 -20.11 10.20 7.78
CA ASP A 174 -19.36 11.04 8.72
C ASP A 174 -19.31 10.36 10.09
N CYS A 175 -18.11 10.29 10.66
CA CYS A 175 -17.93 9.79 12.01
C CYS A 175 -18.65 10.69 13.03
N PRO A 176 -19.47 10.12 13.93
CA PRO A 176 -20.05 10.87 15.03
C PRO A 176 -18.97 11.56 15.87
N LYS A 177 -19.21 12.84 16.20
CA LYS A 177 -18.28 13.64 16.99
C LYS A 177 -18.19 13.10 18.41
N VAL A 178 -16.97 12.80 18.85
CA VAL A 178 -16.65 12.29 20.18
C VAL A 178 -15.49 13.08 20.79
N ASP A 179 -15.29 12.97 22.10
CA ASP A 179 -14.10 13.50 22.75
C ASP A 179 -12.83 12.73 22.33
N GLU A 180 -11.66 13.32 22.61
CA GLU A 180 -10.36 12.76 22.23
C GLU A 180 -10.12 11.37 22.85
N ALA A 181 -10.51 11.17 24.11
CA ALA A 181 -10.31 9.88 24.79
C ALA A 181 -11.11 8.76 24.10
N THR A 182 -12.34 9.06 23.69
CA THR A 182 -13.19 8.14 22.93
C THR A 182 -12.64 7.95 21.52
N GLY A 183 -12.19 9.01 20.85
CA GLY A 183 -11.59 8.93 19.50
C GLY A 183 -10.38 8.00 19.42
N LEU A 184 -9.54 8.00 20.47
CA LEU A 184 -8.39 7.09 20.60
C LEU A 184 -8.78 5.61 20.69
N THR A 185 -10.01 5.28 21.06
CA THR A 185 -10.52 3.89 21.06
C THR A 185 -10.97 3.40 19.69
N HIS A 186 -11.00 4.29 18.69
CA HIS A 186 -11.52 4.03 17.33
C HIS A 186 -12.94 3.48 17.36
N PRO A 187 -13.93 4.30 17.78
CA PRO A 187 -15.28 3.83 18.02
C PRO A 187 -15.92 3.27 16.74
N ARG A 188 -16.86 2.35 16.94
CA ARG A 188 -17.53 1.61 15.87
C ARG A 188 -18.99 2.01 15.78
N TYR A 189 -19.50 2.08 14.57
CA TYR A 189 -20.88 2.47 14.29
C TYR A 189 -21.47 1.57 13.20
N ALA A 190 -22.73 1.16 13.37
CA ALA A 190 -23.43 0.40 12.34
C ALA A 190 -23.44 1.14 10.99
N ASP A 191 -23.34 0.39 9.90
CA ASP A 191 -23.66 0.92 8.58
C ASP A 191 -25.19 1.04 8.46
N PRO A 192 -25.73 2.22 8.12
CA PRO A 192 -27.17 2.47 8.08
C PRO A 192 -27.89 1.69 6.98
N GLU A 193 -27.18 1.31 5.91
CA GLU A 193 -27.76 0.67 4.72
C GLU A 193 -27.44 -0.83 4.64
N ASP A 194 -26.46 -1.31 5.41
CA ASP A 194 -26.00 -2.69 5.35
C ASP A 194 -25.66 -3.27 6.72
N CYS A 195 -26.58 -4.08 7.27
CA CYS A 195 -26.40 -4.73 8.56
C CYS A 195 -25.13 -5.60 8.66
N GLN A 196 -24.56 -6.09 7.55
CA GLN A 196 -23.32 -6.86 7.60
C GLN A 196 -22.09 -5.97 7.84
N TYR A 197 -22.17 -4.68 7.53
CA TYR A 197 -21.04 -3.76 7.61
C TYR A 197 -21.18 -2.77 8.76
N PHE A 198 -20.05 -2.17 9.12
CA PHE A 198 -19.94 -1.14 10.13
C PHE A 198 -18.73 -0.25 9.83
N TYR A 199 -18.73 0.95 10.39
CA TYR A 199 -17.61 1.89 10.29
C TYR A 199 -16.77 1.84 11.55
N VAL A 200 -15.45 1.80 11.38
CA VAL A 200 -14.47 2.07 12.42
C VAL A 200 -13.95 3.49 12.20
N CYS A 201 -14.15 4.37 13.17
CA CYS A 201 -13.73 5.76 13.09
C CYS A 201 -12.32 5.93 13.67
N ILE A 202 -11.29 5.89 12.82
CA ILE A 202 -9.90 6.08 13.24
C ILE A 202 -9.73 7.49 13.80
N ASN A 203 -9.14 7.57 15.00
CA ASN A 203 -9.03 8.78 15.82
C ASN A 203 -10.36 9.54 16.02
N GLY A 204 -11.50 8.86 15.86
CA GLY A 204 -12.84 9.44 16.00
C GLY A 204 -13.33 10.23 14.79
N ASN A 205 -12.57 10.35 13.70
CA ASN A 205 -12.94 11.20 12.57
C ASN A 205 -12.78 10.58 11.16
N ILE A 206 -11.94 9.58 10.97
CA ILE A 206 -11.72 8.95 9.65
C ILE A 206 -12.46 7.61 9.57
N PRO A 207 -13.53 7.49 8.76
CA PRO A 207 -14.28 6.25 8.68
C PRO A 207 -13.55 5.19 7.85
N ARG A 208 -13.53 3.95 8.34
CA ARG A 208 -13.11 2.76 7.59
C ARG A 208 -14.24 1.73 7.63
N ARG A 209 -14.82 1.42 6.47
CA ARG A 209 -15.87 0.41 6.35
C ARG A 209 -15.29 -0.99 6.54
N ASN A 210 -15.88 -1.75 7.46
CA ASN A 210 -15.50 -3.12 7.80
C ASN A 210 -16.74 -4.01 7.78
N GLY A 211 -16.53 -5.32 7.59
CA GLY A 211 -17.61 -6.29 7.47
C GLY A 211 -17.55 -7.38 8.53
N CYS A 212 -18.70 -7.78 9.02
CA CYS A 212 -18.88 -9.02 9.77
C CYS A 212 -18.78 -10.24 8.86
N LYS A 213 -18.49 -11.40 9.45
CA LYS A 213 -18.49 -12.67 8.71
C LYS A 213 -19.85 -12.91 8.08
N LEU A 214 -19.88 -13.66 6.97
CA LEU A 214 -21.13 -14.04 6.34
C LEU A 214 -22.05 -14.75 7.36
N GLY A 215 -23.31 -14.32 7.43
CA GLY A 215 -24.30 -14.78 8.42
C GLY A 215 -24.34 -13.97 9.73
N GLN A 216 -23.32 -13.14 9.98
CA GLN A 216 -23.30 -12.19 11.09
C GLN A 216 -23.67 -10.78 10.61
N VAL A 217 -24.11 -9.96 11.56
CA VAL A 217 -24.44 -8.54 11.40
C VAL A 217 -23.80 -7.76 12.54
N PHE A 218 -23.60 -6.46 12.36
CA PHE A 218 -23.07 -5.60 13.41
C PHE A 218 -24.19 -5.25 14.40
N ASP A 219 -23.96 -5.57 15.68
CA ASP A 219 -24.83 -5.21 16.79
C ASP A 219 -24.34 -3.85 17.35
N ASP A 220 -25.14 -2.81 17.12
CA ASP A 220 -24.78 -1.44 17.53
C ASP A 220 -24.88 -1.22 19.05
N VAL A 221 -25.54 -2.12 19.79
CA VAL A 221 -25.59 -2.07 21.25
C VAL A 221 -24.31 -2.63 21.85
N SER A 222 -23.88 -3.80 21.40
CA SER A 222 -22.66 -4.46 21.90
C SER A 222 -21.37 -4.01 21.19
N LYS A 223 -21.50 -3.23 20.11
CA LYS A 223 -20.42 -2.75 19.23
C LYS A 223 -19.57 -3.87 18.61
N GLN A 224 -20.20 -5.02 18.35
CA GLN A 224 -19.55 -6.24 17.88
C GLN A 224 -20.40 -6.97 16.84
N CYS A 225 -19.77 -7.88 16.09
CA CYS A 225 -20.50 -8.76 15.19
C CYS A 225 -21.22 -9.86 15.97
N ASN A 226 -22.52 -10.05 15.71
CA ASN A 226 -23.34 -11.10 16.27
C ASN A 226 -24.13 -11.81 15.15
N TRP A 227 -24.65 -13.00 15.41
CA TRP A 227 -25.53 -13.68 14.47
C TRP A 227 -26.78 -12.84 14.21
N ALA A 228 -27.20 -12.75 12.94
CA ALA A 228 -28.33 -11.92 12.54
C ALA A 228 -29.55 -12.09 13.44
N ARG A 229 -29.91 -13.35 13.77
CA ARG A 229 -31.06 -13.70 14.62
C ARG A 229 -31.03 -13.11 16.04
N HIS A 230 -29.87 -12.66 16.54
CA HIS A 230 -29.72 -12.06 17.87
C HIS A 230 -29.77 -10.53 17.85
N VAL A 231 -29.83 -9.92 16.66
CA VAL A 231 -29.85 -8.48 16.47
C VAL A 231 -31.23 -8.14 15.88
N PRO A 232 -32.22 -7.78 16.71
CA PRO A 232 -33.63 -7.69 16.28
C PRO A 232 -33.86 -6.82 15.05
N GLU A 233 -33.16 -5.70 14.93
CA GLU A 233 -33.20 -4.77 13.81
C GLU A 233 -32.68 -5.36 12.49
N CYS A 234 -31.82 -6.37 12.57
CA CYS A 234 -31.16 -7.01 11.45
C CYS A 234 -31.45 -8.52 11.34
N ALA A 235 -32.42 -9.03 12.11
CA ALA A 235 -32.75 -10.46 12.20
C ALA A 235 -33.08 -11.08 10.83
N ASP A 236 -33.65 -10.25 9.96
CA ASP A 236 -34.14 -10.64 8.65
C ASP A 236 -33.16 -10.30 7.51
N TRP A 237 -31.99 -9.74 7.81
CA TRP A 237 -31.04 -9.23 6.82
C TRP A 237 -30.64 -10.25 5.74
N TYR A 238 -30.47 -11.51 6.13
CA TYR A 238 -30.08 -12.58 5.21
C TYR A 238 -31.27 -13.31 4.56
N LYS A 239 -32.53 -12.94 4.85
CA LYS A 239 -33.69 -13.55 4.19
C LYS A 239 -33.61 -13.32 2.68
N GLY A 240 -33.64 -14.40 1.91
CA GLY A 240 -33.49 -14.37 0.45
C GLY A 240 -32.05 -14.26 -0.06
N ARG A 241 -31.06 -14.01 0.82
CA ARG A 241 -29.63 -14.08 0.51
C ARG A 241 -29.04 -15.45 0.85
N LEU A 242 -29.49 -16.04 1.96
CA LEU A 242 -29.10 -17.37 2.43
C LEU A 242 -30.34 -18.15 2.85
N THR A 243 -30.27 -19.47 2.70
CA THR A 243 -31.26 -20.39 3.28
C THR A 243 -31.05 -20.55 4.79
N PRO A 244 -32.08 -20.93 5.56
CA PRO A 244 -31.94 -21.21 6.99
C PRO A 244 -30.86 -22.25 7.29
N ASP A 245 -30.75 -23.29 6.46
CA ASP A 245 -29.76 -24.36 6.62
C ASP A 245 -28.33 -23.84 6.39
N GLN A 246 -28.12 -23.00 5.37
CA GLN A 246 -26.83 -22.35 5.14
C GLN A 246 -26.42 -21.45 6.30
N LEU A 247 -27.36 -20.69 6.86
CA LEU A 247 -27.08 -19.83 8.02
C LEU A 247 -26.74 -20.66 9.27
N ALA A 248 -27.46 -21.77 9.48
CA ALA A 248 -27.19 -22.69 10.58
C ALA A 248 -25.82 -23.39 10.45
N GLU A 249 -25.41 -23.75 9.22
CA GLU A 249 -24.10 -24.34 8.95
C GLU A 249 -22.95 -23.33 9.18
N LEU A 250 -23.16 -22.05 8.87
CA LEU A 250 -22.20 -20.99 9.19
C LEU A 250 -22.03 -20.81 10.70
N GLU A 251 -23.13 -20.90 11.47
CA GLU A 251 -23.11 -20.78 12.93
C GLU A 251 -22.48 -21.99 13.62
N ASN A 252 -22.78 -23.19 13.12
CA ASN A 252 -22.33 -24.44 13.68
C ASN A 252 -21.65 -25.28 12.58
N PRO A 253 -20.42 -24.92 12.19
CA PRO A 253 -19.72 -25.63 11.14
C PRO A 253 -19.49 -27.10 11.56
N PRO A 254 -19.78 -28.07 10.68
CA PRO A 254 -19.56 -29.47 11.00
C PRO A 254 -18.09 -29.71 11.31
N THR A 255 -17.83 -30.51 12.35
CA THR A 255 -16.44 -30.85 12.71
C THR A 255 -15.77 -31.56 11.54
N PRO A 256 -14.56 -31.13 11.13
CA PRO A 256 -13.86 -31.81 10.06
C PRO A 256 -13.62 -33.26 10.48
N LYS A 257 -14.17 -34.21 9.71
CA LYS A 257 -13.91 -35.63 9.93
C LYS A 257 -12.39 -35.85 9.86
N PRO A 258 -11.78 -36.55 10.83
CA PRO A 258 -10.34 -36.81 10.79
C PRO A 258 -10.00 -37.53 9.48
N LYS A 259 -9.15 -36.91 8.66
CA LYS A 259 -8.64 -37.54 7.44
C LYS A 259 -7.85 -38.77 7.87
N GLY A 260 -8.43 -39.95 7.71
CA GLY A 260 -7.76 -41.21 8.01
C GLY A 260 -6.41 -41.24 7.30
N THR A 261 -5.34 -41.30 8.08
CA THR A 261 -3.97 -41.41 7.58
C THR A 261 -3.90 -42.70 6.76
N LYS A 262 -3.84 -42.57 5.43
CA LYS A 262 -3.47 -43.71 4.59
C LYS A 262 -2.03 -44.04 4.93
N VAL A 263 -1.83 -45.02 5.81
CA VAL A 263 -0.52 -45.64 6.04
C VAL A 263 -0.06 -46.19 4.69
N SER A 264 0.87 -45.48 4.05
CA SER A 264 1.56 -45.97 2.87
C SER A 264 2.33 -47.22 3.30
N LYS A 265 1.79 -48.40 2.96
CA LYS A 265 2.53 -49.66 3.07
C LYS A 265 3.77 -49.52 2.19
N ARG A 266 4.92 -49.23 2.80
CA ARG A 266 6.24 -49.33 2.14
C ARG A 266 6.35 -50.75 1.58
N LYS A 267 6.24 -50.90 0.27
CA LYS A 267 6.60 -52.16 -0.41
C LYS A 267 8.06 -52.43 -0.10
N HIS A 268 8.32 -53.58 0.51
CA HIS A 268 9.65 -54.08 0.76
C HIS A 268 10.35 -54.24 -0.60
N ARG A 269 11.43 -53.49 -0.81
CA ARG A 269 12.27 -53.62 -2.01
C ARG A 269 13.13 -54.87 -1.82
N PRO A 270 13.03 -55.91 -2.66
CA PRO A 270 13.93 -57.05 -2.56
C PRO A 270 15.36 -56.62 -2.91
N GLN A 271 16.33 -57.15 -2.16
CA GLN A 271 17.76 -56.86 -2.34
C GLN A 271 18.26 -57.48 -3.65
N PRO A 272 19.21 -56.83 -4.36
CA PRO A 272 19.79 -57.39 -5.57
C PRO A 272 20.75 -58.55 -5.25
N VAL A 273 20.57 -59.66 -5.95
CA VAL A 273 21.49 -60.80 -5.95
C VAL A 273 22.75 -60.41 -6.72
N VAL A 274 23.91 -60.54 -6.07
CA VAL A 274 25.22 -60.32 -6.70
C VAL A 274 25.56 -61.58 -7.50
N VAL A 275 25.64 -61.45 -8.81
CA VAL A 275 26.18 -62.49 -9.71
C VAL A 275 27.69 -62.26 -9.78
N VAL A 276 28.46 -63.28 -9.41
CA VAL A 276 29.92 -63.33 -9.56
C VAL A 276 30.17 -64.18 -10.80
N GLU A 277 30.76 -63.60 -11.86
CA GLU A 277 31.30 -64.35 -13.00
C GLU A 277 32.83 -64.23 -12.95
N GLU A 278 33.50 -65.40 -12.96
CA GLU A 278 34.85 -65.60 -13.50
C GLU A 278 34.74 -66.05 -14.97
#